data_AF-A0A2G6NAR9-F1
#
_entry.id   AF-A0A2G6NAR9-F1
#
_cell.length_a   1.000
_cell.length_b   1.000
_cell.length_c   1.000
_cell.angle_alpha   90.00
_cell.angle_beta   90.00
_cell.angle_gamma   90.00
#
_symmetry.space_group_name_H-M   'P 1'
#
loop_
_entity.id
_entity.type
_entity.pdbx_description
1 polymer ?
#
loop_
_entity_poly.entity_id
_entity_poly.type
_entity_poly.pdbx_seq_one_letter_code
_entity_poly.pdbx_strand_id
1 'polypeptide(L)' 'MDLVEQIRQEGWQAGRQEERHQNTANFKAMGVSLDIIHQATGLSLEEISQLEISDTTKGTLH' A
#
# COMPACT_ATOMS: atom_id res chain seq x y z
N MET A 1 28.25 6.82 2.01
CA MET A 1 26.85 7.16 2.30
C MET A 1 26.79 7.51 3.78
N ASP A 2 26.22 8.65 4.14
CA ASP A 2 26.04 9.06 5.54
C ASP A 2 24.91 8.22 6.17
N LEU A 3 25.07 7.78 7.41
CA LEU A 3 24.10 6.95 8.14
C LEU A 3 22.74 7.65 8.24
N VAL A 4 22.75 8.97 8.41
CA VAL A 4 21.53 9.79 8.47
C VAL A 4 20.76 9.72 7.15
N GLU A 5 21.48 9.75 6.02
CA GLU A 5 20.85 9.68 4.70
C GLU A 5 20.29 8.28 4.42
N GLN A 6 20.96 7.22 4.88
CA GLN A 6 20.41 5.85 4.79
C GLN A 6 19.12 5.70 5.59
N ILE A 7 19.10 6.13 6.86
CA ILE A 7 17.91 6.07 7.71
C ILE A 7 16.75 6.85 7.09
N ARG A 8 17.04 8.03 6.52
CA ARG A 8 16.03 8.83 5.81
C ARG A 8 15.48 8.07 4.61
N GLN A 9 16.35 7.53 3.76
CA GLN A 9 15.91 6.79 2.57
C GLN A 9 15.09 5.55 2.95
N GLU A 10 15.51 4.78 3.96
CA GLU A 10 14.77 3.62 4.45
C GLU A 10 13.37 4.01 4.96
N GLY A 11 13.25 5.07 5.76
CA GLY A 11 11.95 5.55 6.25
C GLY A 11 11.02 5.99 5.11
N TRP A 12 11.55 6.68 4.09
CA TRP A 12 10.77 7.07 2.92
C TRP A 12 10.32 5.87 2.08
N GLN A 13 11.16 4.84 1.93
CA GLN A 13 10.77 3.64 1.20
C GLN A 13 9.74 2.81 1.98
N ALA A 14 9.91 2.66 3.30
CA ALA A 14 8.97 1.94 4.15
C ALA A 14 7.58 2.58 4.09
N GLY A 15 7.49 3.91 4.25
CA GLY A 15 6.22 4.63 4.17
C GLY A 15 5.53 4.48 2.81
N ARG A 16 6.28 4.56 1.70
CA ARG A 16 5.72 4.33 0.36
C ARG A 16 5.21 2.90 0.18
N GLN A 17 5.93 1.90 0.68
CA GLN A 17 5.47 0.51 0.57
C GLN A 17 4.21 0.27 1.39
N GLU A 18 4.14 0.80 2.60
CA GLU A 18 2.97 0.69 3.46
C GLU A 18 1.74 1.38 2.86
N GLU A 19 1.89 2.60 2.32
CA GLU A 19 0.82 3.32 1.63
C GLU A 19 0.28 2.52 0.43
N ARG A 20 1.16 1.95 -0.39
CA ARG A 20 0.77 1.15 -1.56
C ARG A 20 -0.03 -0.10 -1.18
N HIS A 21 0.36 -0.77 -0.10
CA HIS A 21 -0.37 -1.94 0.41
C HIS A 21 -1.73 -1.54 0.99
N GLN A 22 -1.79 -0.48 1.80
CA GLN A 22 -3.05 0.01 2.38
C GLN A 22 -4.03 0.47 1.30
N ASN A 23 -3.55 1.21 0.30
CA ASN A 23 -4.38 1.65 -0.82
C ASN A 23 -4.89 0.47 -1.64
N THR A 24 -4.05 -0.54 -1.89
CA THR A 24 -4.47 -1.77 -2.57
C THR A 24 -5.58 -2.49 -1.82
N ALA A 25 -5.41 -2.70 -0.52
CA ALA A 25 -6.40 -3.37 0.32
C ALA A 25 -7.73 -2.61 0.35
N ASN A 26 -7.67 -1.29 0.47
CA ASN A 26 -8.85 -0.41 0.45
C ASN A 26 -9.55 -0.43 -0.92
N PHE A 27 -8.80 -0.38 -2.04
CA PHE A 27 -9.37 -0.47 -3.38
C PHE A 27 -10.03 -1.84 -3.65
N LYS A 28 -9.44 -2.94 -3.16
CA LYS A 28 -10.08 -4.26 -3.20
C LYS A 28 -11.38 -4.27 -2.40
N ALA A 29 -11.41 -3.66 -1.20
CA ALA A 29 -12.62 -3.51 -0.39
C ALA A 29 -13.73 -2.73 -1.13
N MET A 30 -13.34 -1.72 -1.91
CA MET A 30 -14.24 -0.89 -2.72
C MET A 30 -14.67 -1.56 -4.04
N GLY A 31 -14.19 -2.77 -4.36
CA GLY A 31 -14.54 -3.48 -5.59
C GLY A 31 -13.89 -2.92 -6.87
N VAL A 32 -12.79 -2.17 -6.74
CA VAL A 32 -12.03 -1.65 -7.88
C VAL A 32 -11.33 -2.82 -8.59
N SER A 33 -11.28 -2.78 -9.92
CA SER A 33 -10.62 -3.83 -10.71
C SER A 33 -9.10 -3.85 -10.49
N LEU A 34 -8.50 -5.04 -10.60
CA LEU A 34 -7.06 -5.22 -10.36
C LEU A 34 -6.20 -4.39 -11.32
N ASP A 35 -6.64 -4.20 -12.57
CA ASP A 35 -5.92 -3.38 -13.55
C ASP A 35 -5.85 -1.90 -13.15
N ILE A 36 -6.94 -1.36 -12.58
CA ILE A 36 -6.98 0.02 -12.08
C ILE A 36 -6.11 0.15 -10.82
N ILE A 37 -6.14 -0.86 -9.94
CA ILE A 37 -5.28 -0.89 -8.76
C ILE A 37 -3.81 -0.94 -9.16
N HIS A 38 -3.45 -1.78 -10.13
CA HIS A 38 -2.10 -1.86 -10.70
C HIS A 38 -1.63 -0.51 -11.21
N GLN A 39 -2.47 0.20 -11.95
CA GLN A 39 -2.14 1.53 -12.46
C GLN A 39 -1.99 2.56 -11.33
N ALA A 40 -2.82 2.51 -10.29
CA ALA A 40 -2.83 3.48 -9.21
C ALA A 40 -1.71 3.27 -8.17
N THR A 41 -1.35 2.01 -7.87
CA THR A 41 -0.36 1.68 -6.84
C THR A 41 0.99 1.28 -7.42
N GLY A 42 1.06 0.98 -8.72
CA GLY A 42 2.26 0.50 -9.40
C GLY A 42 2.72 -0.90 -8.94
N LEU A 43 1.93 -1.59 -8.09
CA LEU A 43 2.21 -2.97 -7.69
C LEU A 43 1.85 -3.91 -8.82
N SER A 44 2.54 -5.04 -8.96
CA SER A 44 2.17 -6.06 -9.93
C SER A 44 0.79 -6.66 -9.63
N LEU A 45 0.13 -7.18 -10.67
CA LEU A 45 -1.14 -7.87 -10.51
C LEU A 45 -1.05 -9.07 -9.55
N GLU A 46 0.12 -9.75 -9.53
CA GLU A 46 0.39 -10.84 -8.61
C GLU A 46 0.42 -10.35 -7.15
N GLU A 47 1.18 -9.31 -6.84
CA GLU A 47 1.23 -8.70 -5.50
C GLU A 47 -0.17 -8.25 -5.04
N ILE A 48 -0.94 -7.61 -5.93
CA ILE A 48 -2.31 -7.17 -5.64
C ILE A 48 -3.24 -8.35 -5.36
N SER A 49 -3.09 -9.45 -6.10
CA SER A 49 -3.93 -10.65 -5.90
C SER A 49 -3.71 -11.28 -4.52
N GLN A 50 -2.46 -11.26 -4.04
CA GLN A 50 -2.04 -11.87 -2.77
C GLN A 50 -2.37 -11.01 -1.54
N LEU A 51 -2.54 -9.70 -1.70
CA LEU A 51 -2.91 -8.81 -0.59
C LEU A 51 -4.35 -9.04 -0.12
N GLU A 52 -4.57 -9.27 1.17
CA GLU A 52 -5.91 -9.41 1.72
C GLU A 52 -6.67 -8.08 1.76
N ILE A 53 -8.00 -8.15 1.74
CA ILE A 53 -8.85 -6.97 1.95
C ILE A 53 -8.66 -6.49 3.40
N SER A 54 -8.43 -5.20 3.59
CA SER A 54 -8.33 -4.62 4.92
C SER A 54 -9.70 -4.63 5.58
N ASP A 55 -9.79 -5.11 6.83
CA ASP A 55 -10.96 -4.94 7.67
C ASP A 55 -11.21 -3.43 7.86
N THR A 56 -12.17 -2.87 7.14
CA THR A 56 -12.52 -1.44 7.21
C THR A 56 -13.17 -1.04 8.55
N THR A 57 -13.18 -1.92 9.55
CA THR A 57 -13.79 -1.72 10.87
C THR A 57 -12.89 -1.00 11.88
N LYS A 58 -11.63 -0.67 11.57
CA LYS A 58 -10.75 0.10 12.47
C LYS A 58 -10.60 1.58 12.06
N GLY A 59 -11.74 2.21 11.78
CA GLY A 59 -11.83 3.62 11.43
C GLY A 59 -12.97 4.38 12.12
N THR A 60 -13.36 3.98 13.34
CA THR A 60 -14.15 4.89 14.20
C THR A 60 -13.18 5.76 14.97
N LEU A 61 -13.12 7.02 14.57
CA LEU A 61 -12.41 8.11 15.23
C LEU A 61 -12.64 8.11 16.75
N HIS A 62 -11.56 8.23 17.53
CA HIS A 62 -11.60 8.76 18.89
C HIS A 62 -10.45 9.74 19.07
#